data_AF-A0A5N8ACU5-F1
#
_entry.id   AF-A0A5N8ACU5-F1
#
_cell.length_a   1.000
_cell.length_b   1.000
_cell.length_c   1.000
_cell.angle_alpha   90.00
_cell.angle_beta   90.00
_cell.angle_gamma   90.00
#
_symmetry.space_group_name_H-M   'P 1'
#
loop_
_entity.id
_entity.type
_entity.pdbx_description
1 polymer ?
#
loop_
_entity_poly.entity_id
_entity_poly.type
_entity_poly.pdbx_seq_one_letter_code
_entity_poly.pdbx_strand_id
1 'polypeptide(L)' 'MRDYVTLLPERRRAPRRHPDTPICVTDDWGEQLPVTDAELRVIEGHFRKELDALFGPLP' A
#
# COMPACT_ATOMS: atom_id res chain seq x y z
N MET A 1 9.69 3.78 -12.69
CA MET A 1 9.07 2.55 -12.17
C MET A 1 9.82 2.22 -10.89
N ARG A 2 9.18 2.19 -9.72
CA ARG A 2 9.88 1.92 -8.46
C ARG A 2 10.04 0.41 -8.31
N ASP A 3 11.29 -0.03 -8.26
CA ASP A 3 11.64 -1.44 -8.13
C ASP A 3 11.43 -1.89 -6.68
N TYR A 4 10.36 -2.65 -6.43
CA TYR A 4 10.08 -3.28 -5.13
C TYR A 4 10.80 -4.62 -4.97
N VAL A 5 12.01 -4.78 -5.54
CA VAL A 5 12.81 -6.01 -5.39
C VAL A 5 13.57 -5.97 -4.08
N THR A 6 12.80 -6.24 -3.02
CA THR A 6 13.13 -7.16 -1.93
C THR A 6 14.62 -7.33 -1.63
N LEU A 7 15.18 -6.42 -0.83
CA LEU A 7 16.36 -6.73 -0.01
C LEU A 7 15.89 -7.55 1.19
N LEU A 8 15.54 -8.82 0.99
CA LEU A 8 15.37 -9.74 2.12
C LEU A 8 16.77 -10.01 2.68
N PRO A 9 17.08 -9.61 3.93
CA PRO A 9 18.35 -9.95 4.55
C PRO A 9 18.48 -11.48 4.63
N GLU A 10 19.72 -11.99 4.57
CA GLU A 10 20.00 -13.42 4.72
C GLU A 10 19.23 -13.99 5.91
N ARG A 11 18.42 -15.02 5.65
CA ARG A 11 17.60 -15.70 6.66
C ARG A 11 18.51 -16.34 7.71
N ARG A 12 18.79 -15.62 8.79
CA ARG A 12 19.27 -16.20 10.04
C ARG A 12 18.25 -17.26 10.47
N ARG A 13 18.72 -18.46 10.80
CA ARG A 13 17.85 -19.52 11.33
C ARG A 13 17.19 -19.01 12.60
N ALA A 14 15.89 -18.75 12.53
CA ALA A 14 15.12 -18.36 13.70
C ALA A 14 15.14 -19.49 14.74
N PRO A 15 15.26 -19.18 16.04
CA PRO A 15 15.08 -20.19 17.08
C PRO A 15 13.72 -20.87 16.94
N ARG A 16 13.64 -22.16 17.30
CA ARG A 16 12.40 -22.94 17.26
C ARG A 16 11.32 -22.19 18.04
N ARG A 17 10.27 -21.77 17.33
CA ARG A 17 9.15 -20.99 17.89
C ARG A 17 8.47 -21.83 18.98
N HIS A 18 8.28 -21.26 20.17
CA HIS A 18 7.46 -21.89 21.20
C HIS A 18 6.03 -22.00 20.64
N PRO A 19 5.38 -23.18 20.72
CA PRO A 19 4.08 -23.41 20.06
C PRO A 19 2.94 -22.52 20.60
N ASP A 20 3.13 -21.91 21.76
CA ASP A 20 2.08 -21.18 22.48
C ASP A 20 2.17 -19.65 22.35
N THR A 21 3.05 -19.11 21.50
CA THR A 21 3.11 -17.66 21.30
C THR A 21 2.10 -17.23 20.22
N PRO A 22 0.99 -16.56 20.59
CA PRO A 22 0.01 -16.08 19.62
C PRO A 22 0.67 -15.08 18.64
N ILE A 23 0.26 -15.14 17.37
CA ILE A 23 0.66 -14.13 16.38
C ILE A 23 -0.05 -12.83 16.77
N CYS A 24 0.73 -11.81 17.13
CA CYS A 24 0.23 -10.44 17.26
C CYS A 24 0.31 -9.79 15.88
N VAL A 25 -0.83 -9.63 15.21
CA VAL A 25 -0.92 -8.80 14.02
C VAL A 25 -1.20 -7.39 14.51
N THR A 26 -0.19 -6.52 14.41
CA THR A 26 -0.35 -5.10 14.69
C THR A 26 -0.49 -4.36 13.36
N ASP A 27 -1.49 -3.49 13.28
CA ASP A 27 -1.58 -2.52 12.20
C ASP A 27 -0.58 -1.39 12.49
N ASP A 28 0.70 -1.65 12.22
CA ASP A 28 1.80 -0.69 12.39
C ASP A 28 1.78 0.42 11.32
N TRP A 29 0.59 0.78 10.85
CA TRP A 29 0.42 1.81 9.84
C TRP A 29 0.66 3.15 10.52
N GLY A 30 1.39 4.03 9.83
CA GLY A 30 1.64 5.37 10.33
C GLY A 30 0.35 6.17 10.52
N GLU A 31 0.48 7.37 11.07
CA GLU A 31 -0.66 8.27 11.21
C GLU A 31 -1.36 8.49 9.87
N GLN A 32 -2.69 8.50 9.90
CA GLN A 32 -3.49 8.79 8.73
C GLN A 32 -3.17 10.21 8.25
N LEU A 33 -2.56 10.30 7.08
CA LEU A 33 -2.26 11.60 6.48
C LEU A 33 -3.56 12.23 5.99
N PRO A 34 -3.89 13.47 6.41
CA PRO A 34 -5.06 14.14 5.92
C PRO A 34 -4.87 14.48 4.44
N VAL A 35 -5.85 14.11 3.61
CA VAL A 35 -5.89 14.50 2.20
C VAL A 35 -6.70 15.78 2.10
N THR A 36 -6.11 16.80 1.49
CA THR A 36 -6.77 18.09 1.28
C THR A 36 -7.66 18.07 0.04
N ASP A 37 -8.65 18.97 -0.01
CA ASP A 37 -9.54 19.12 -1.18
C ASP A 37 -8.76 19.45 -2.47
N ALA A 38 -7.64 20.18 -2.34
CA ALA A 38 -6.79 20.52 -3.47
C ALA A 38 -6.10 19.27 -4.04
N GLU A 39 -5.55 18.43 -3.17
CA GLU A 39 -4.94 17.15 -3.58
C GLU A 39 -5.97 16.21 -4.18
N LEU A 40 -7.15 16.12 -3.58
CA LEU A 40 -8.25 15.29 -4.07
C LEU A 40 -8.61 15.66 -5.52
N ARG A 41 -8.82 16.95 -5.80
CA ARG A 41 -9.16 17.43 -7.16
C ARG A 41 -8.09 17.12 -8.20
N VAL A 42 -6.81 17.19 -7.83
CA VAL A 42 -5.71 16.83 -8.74
C VAL A 42 -5.76 15.34 -9.07
N ILE A 43 -5.93 14.49 -8.05
CA ILE A 43 -5.98 13.03 -8.21
C ILE A 43 -7.20 12.64 -9.04
N GLU A 44 -8.39 13.15 -8.71
CA GLU A 44 -9.62 12.88 -9.44
C GLU A 44 -9.55 13.33 -10.90
N GLY A 45 -9.00 14.52 -11.16
CA GLY A 45 -8.83 15.04 -12.51
C GLY A 45 -7.89 14.19 -13.37
N HIS A 46 -6.83 13.65 -12.76
CA HIS A 46 -5.94 12.71 -13.44
C HIS A 46 -6.64 11.37 -13.69
N PHE A 47 -7.29 10.80 -12.68
CA PHE A 47 -7.94 9.51 -12.80
C PHE A 47 -9.12 9.48 -13.77
N ARG A 48 -9.85 10.59 -13.93
CA ARG A 48 -10.89 10.65 -14.97
C ARG A 48 -10.33 10.24 -16.34
N LYS A 49 -9.17 10.76 -16.73
CA LYS A 49 -8.55 10.47 -18.02
C LYS A 49 -8.15 9.00 -18.16
N GLU A 50 -7.51 8.47 -17.12
CA GLU A 50 -7.07 7.07 -17.12
C GLU A 50 -8.26 6.10 -17.10
N LEU A 51 -9.28 6.40 -16.31
CA LEU A 51 -10.49 5.58 -16.22
C LEU A 51 -11.31 5.65 -17.51
N ASP A 52 -11.44 6.82 -18.13
CA ASP A 52 -12.09 6.95 -19.45
C ASP A 52 -11.32 6.16 -20.52
N ALA A 53 -9.99 6.12 -20.47
CA ALA A 53 -9.17 5.32 -21.38
C ALA A 53 -9.33 3.81 -21.17
N LEU A 54 -9.50 3.37 -19.91
CA LEU A 54 -9.62 1.96 -19.55
C LEU A 54 -11.04 1.40 -19.73
N PHE A 55 -12.06 2.21 -19.43
CA PHE A 55 -13.46 1.75 -19.33
C PHE A 55 -14.41 2.45 -20.30
N GLY A 56 -13.94 3.47 -21.03
CA GLY A 56 -14.78 4.35 -21.83
C GLY A 56 -15.39 5.48 -20.98
N PRO A 57 -15.94 6.52 -21.64
CA PRO A 57 -16.57 7.63 -20.94
C PRO A 57 -17.83 7.17 -20.20
N LEU A 58 -18.10 7.81 -19.07
CA LEU A 58 -19.37 7.62 -18.36
C LEU A 58 -20.56 8.04 -19.25
N PRO A 59 -21.71 7.32 -19.15
CA PRO A 59 -22.91 7.61 -19.93
C PRO A 59 -23.52 8.97 -19.61
#